data_AF-A0AA95KY41-F1
#
_entry.id   AF-A0AA95KY41-F1
#
_cell.length_a   1.000
_cell.length_b   1.000
_cell.length_c   1.000
_cell.angle_alpha   90.00
_cell.angle_beta   90.00
_cell.angle_gamma   90.00
#
_symmetry.space_group_name_H-M   'P 1'
#
loop_
_entity.id
_entity.type
_entity.pdbx_description
1 polymer ?
#
loop_
_entity_poly.entity_id
_entity_poly.type
_entity_poly.pdbx_seq_one_letter_code
_entity_poly.pdbx_strand_id
1 'polypeptide(L)'
;MDKQIDRLIEHIRELEARLGEVDNNLRYIKVVQALKHSLEKLDNMLKDNTALQREYQAIYLSYFYTGCGFSFYERLCNSILDYKYGNRPF
;
A
#
# COMPACT_ATOMS: atom_id res chain seq x y z
N MET A 1 8.00 -5.66 -18.70
CA MET A 1 7.15 -5.92 -17.53
C MET A 1 7.66 -7.13 -16.79
N ASP A 2 8.10 -6.88 -15.56
CA ASP A 2 8.53 -7.89 -14.62
C ASP A 2 7.29 -8.59 -14.04
N LYS A 3 7.11 -9.87 -14.41
CA LYS A 3 5.93 -10.66 -14.04
C LYS A 3 5.70 -10.76 -12.52
N GLN A 4 6.75 -10.59 -11.72
CA GLN A 4 6.63 -10.63 -10.26
C GLN A 4 6.10 -9.31 -9.72
N ILE A 5 6.55 -8.17 -10.28
CA ILE A 5 6.06 -6.84 -9.91
C ILE A 5 4.61 -6.65 -10.35
N ASP A 6 4.26 -7.11 -11.56
CA ASP A 6 2.87 -7.00 -12.05
C ASP A 6 1.89 -7.74 -11.13
N ARG A 7 2.21 -8.98 -10.75
CA ARG A 7 1.41 -9.77 -9.81
C ARG A 7 1.31 -9.11 -8.43
N LEU A 8 2.38 -8.46 -7.98
CA LEU A 8 2.36 -7.73 -6.72
C LEU A 8 1.42 -6.52 -6.81
N ILE A 9 1.44 -5.79 -7.93
CA ILE A 9 0.54 -4.66 -8.17
C ILE A 9 -0.92 -5.11 -8.25
N GLU A 10 -1.19 -6.22 -8.95
CA GLU A 10 -2.54 -6.83 -8.96
C GLU A 10 -2.99 -7.18 -7.55
N HIS A 11 -2.13 -7.81 -6.75
CA HIS A 11 -2.43 -8.14 -5.36
C HIS A 11 -2.71 -6.89 -4.50
N ILE A 12 -1.95 -5.81 -4.69
CA ILE A 12 -2.19 -4.54 -3.99
C ILE A 12 -3.58 -4.00 -4.34
N ARG A 13 -3.96 -4.01 -5.63
CA ARG A 13 -5.29 -3.55 -6.08
C ARG A 13 -6.43 -4.40 -5.49
N GLU A 14 -6.24 -5.71 -5.39
CA GLU A 14 -7.20 -6.59 -4.71
C GLU A 14 -7.36 -6.24 -3.23
N LEU A 15 -6.24 -5.94 -2.54
CA LEU A 15 -6.27 -5.51 -1.14
C LEU A 15 -6.96 -4.14 -0.99
N GLU A 16 -6.76 -3.20 -1.92
CA GLU A 16 -7.46 -1.91 -1.94
C GLU A 16 -8.97 -2.10 -2.10
N ALA A 17 -9.41 -2.95 -3.04
CA ALA A 17 -10.82 -3.26 -3.21
C ALA A 17 -11.42 -3.86 -1.92
N ARG A 18 -10.72 -4.83 -1.32
CA ARG A 18 -11.12 -5.44 -0.04
C ARG A 18 -11.17 -4.43 1.10
N LEU A 19 -10.30 -3.41 1.12
CA LEU A 19 -10.33 -2.36 2.13
C LEU A 19 -11.64 -1.55 2.07
N GLY A 20 -12.20 -1.36 0.87
CA GLY A 20 -13.50 -0.71 0.67
C GLY A 20 -14.71 -1.55 1.12
N GLU A 21 -14.52 -2.85 1.33
CA GLU A 21 -15.59 -3.80 1.70
C GLU A 21 -15.56 -4.23 3.17
N VAL A 22 -14.58 -3.77 3.96
CA VAL A 22 -14.47 -4.19 5.36
C VAL A 22 -15.58 -3.58 6.21
N ASP A 23 -16.12 -4.40 7.11
CA ASP A 23 -17.26 -4.09 7.98
C ASP A 23 -16.92 -4.13 9.48
N ASN A 24 -15.65 -4.39 9.82
CA ASN A 24 -15.20 -4.43 11.20
C ASN A 24 -13.71 -4.12 11.35
N ASN A 25 -13.36 -3.71 12.57
CA ASN A 25 -12.01 -3.32 12.98
C ASN A 25 -10.93 -4.38 12.73
N LEU A 26 -11.24 -5.66 12.99
CA LEU A 26 -10.26 -6.75 12.84
C LEU A 26 -9.94 -7.01 11.37
N ARG A 27 -10.95 -6.97 10.49
CA ARG A 27 -10.75 -7.09 9.04
C ARG A 27 -10.03 -5.87 8.49
N TYR A 28 -10.44 -4.67 8.90
CA TYR A 28 -9.79 -3.42 8.53
C TYR A 28 -8.28 -3.45 8.81
N ILE A 29 -7.88 -3.70 10.06
CA ILE A 29 -6.45 -3.62 10.42
C ILE A 29 -5.62 -4.69 9.70
N LYS A 30 -6.18 -5.89 9.46
CA LYS A 30 -5.52 -6.96 8.71
C LYS A 30 -5.24 -6.54 7.26
N VAL A 31 -6.22 -5.91 6.61
CA VAL A 31 -6.06 -5.44 5.22
C VAL A 31 -5.05 -4.29 5.16
N VAL A 32 -5.12 -3.32 6.08
CA VAL A 32 -4.17 -2.20 6.13
C VAL A 32 -2.72 -2.71 6.37
N GLN A 33 -2.53 -3.68 7.26
CA GLN A 33 -1.21 -4.29 7.49
C GLN A 33 -0.70 -5.05 6.24
N ALA A 34 -1.57 -5.77 5.54
CA ALA A 34 -1.20 -6.47 4.30
C ALA A 34 -0.84 -5.50 3.17
N LEU A 35 -1.57 -4.37 3.05
CA LEU A 35 -1.26 -3.30 2.10
C LEU A 35 0.11 -2.70 2.39
N LYS A 36 0.38 -2.31 3.65
CA LYS A 36 1.67 -1.77 4.06
C LYS A 36 2.81 -2.73 3.69
N HIS A 37 2.68 -4.01 4.03
CA HIS A 37 3.71 -5.01 3.74
C HIS A 37 3.94 -5.18 2.23
N SER A 38 2.87 -5.21 1.43
CA SER A 38 2.95 -5.35 -0.02
C SER A 38 3.62 -4.13 -0.68
N LEU A 39 3.35 -2.93 -0.18
CA LEU A 39 4.02 -1.71 -0.62
C LEU A 39 5.50 -1.70 -0.23
N GLU A 40 5.86 -2.08 1.00
CA GLU A 40 7.28 -2.22 1.38
C GLU A 40 8.02 -3.23 0.50
N LYS A 41 7.34 -4.31 0.09
CA LYS A 41 7.90 -5.26 -0.86
C LYS A 41 8.10 -4.64 -2.24
N LEU A 42 7.13 -3.86 -2.73
CA LEU A 42 7.22 -3.14 -4.00
C LEU A 42 8.39 -2.15 -3.99
N ASP A 43 8.52 -1.35 -2.94
CA ASP A 43 9.62 -0.40 -2.77
C ASP A 43 10.98 -1.10 -2.79
N ASN A 44 11.12 -2.19 -2.04
CA ASN A 44 12.36 -2.98 -2.02
C ASN A 44 12.70 -3.61 -3.38
N MET A 45 11.71 -4.00 -4.18
CA MET A 45 11.94 -4.55 -5.52
C MET A 45 12.38 -3.46 -6.52
N LEU A 46 11.98 -2.21 -6.30
CA LEU A 46 12.26 -1.10 -7.22
C LEU A 46 13.50 -0.28 -6.83
N LYS A 47 13.86 -0.20 -5.54
CA LYS A 47 14.91 0.72 -5.06
C LYS A 47 16.28 0.58 -5.76
N ASP A 48 16.67 -0.63 -6.15
CA ASP A 48 18.00 -0.93 -6.70
C ASP A 48 18.01 -1.10 -8.23
N ASN A 49 16.86 -0.93 -8.91
CA ASN A 49 16.75 -1.16 -10.35
C ASN A 49 16.17 0.06 -11.09
N THR A 50 17.05 0.90 -11.63
CA THR A 50 16.67 2.14 -12.34
C THR A 50 15.80 1.90 -13.58
N ALA A 51 15.93 0.76 -14.27
CA ALA A 51 15.09 0.44 -15.42
C ALA A 51 13.64 0.15 -14.97
N LEU A 52 13.49 -0.67 -13.92
CA LEU A 52 12.17 -0.97 -13.34
C LEU A 52 11.56 0.26 -12.67
N GLN A 53 12.36 1.12 -12.02
CA GLN A 53 11.86 2.39 -11.48
C GLN A 53 11.21 3.27 -12.55
N ARG A 54 11.81 3.34 -13.75
CA ARG A 54 11.23 4.10 -14.86
C ARG A 54 9.97 3.44 -15.40
N GLU A 55 9.97 2.11 -15.54
CA GLU A 55 8.82 1.35 -16.03
C GLU A 55 7.61 1.48 -15.10
N TYR A 56 7.82 1.38 -13.79
CA TYR A 56 6.77 1.40 -12.78
C TYR A 56 6.60 2.78 -12.11
N GLN A 57 7.21 3.84 -12.66
CA GLN A 57 7.28 5.16 -12.02
C GLN A 57 5.90 5.72 -11.68
N ALA A 58 4.96 5.67 -12.63
CA ALA A 58 3.61 6.21 -12.43
C ALA A 58 2.88 5.48 -11.29
N ILE A 59 3.02 4.15 -11.22
CA ILE A 59 2.39 3.33 -10.17
C ILE A 59 3.07 3.60 -8.83
N TYR A 60 4.40 3.62 -8.80
CA TYR A 60 5.15 3.93 -7.58
C TYR A 60 4.77 5.31 -7.01
N LEU A 61 4.75 6.34 -7.85
CA LEU A 61 4.36 7.68 -7.44
C LEU A 61 2.93 7.72 -6.88
N SER A 62 2.00 6.95 -7.45
CA SER A 62 0.62 6.91 -6.97
C SER A 62 0.47 6.40 -5.52
N TYR A 63 1.42 5.57 -5.06
CA TYR A 63 1.40 4.99 -3.72
C TYR A 63 2.27 5.73 -2.71
N PHE A 64 3.46 6.16 -3.12
CA PHE A 64 4.49 6.70 -2.22
C PHE A 64 4.60 8.21 -2.22
N TYR A 65 4.01 8.89 -3.19
CA TYR A 65 4.08 10.34 -3.31
C TYR A 65 2.68 10.95 -3.36
N THR A 66 2.58 12.17 -2.86
CA THR A 66 1.40 13.02 -3.04
C THR A 66 1.85 14.44 -3.34
N GLY A 67 1.08 15.15 -4.16
CA GLY A 67 1.28 16.59 -4.36
C GLY A 67 0.90 17.43 -3.13
N CYS A 68 0.08 16.87 -2.22
CA CYS A 68 -0.33 17.54 -0.98
C CYS A 68 -0.80 16.51 0.09
N GLY A 69 -0.48 16.76 1.36
CA GLY A 69 -0.88 15.91 2.49
C GLY A 69 -0.07 14.61 2.62
N PHE A 70 -0.72 13.53 3.07
CA PHE A 70 -0.11 12.20 3.19
C PHE A 70 -0.35 11.37 1.92
N SER A 71 0.70 10.70 1.44
CA SER A 71 0.65 9.66 0.42
C SER A 71 -0.20 8.47 0.87
N PHE A 72 -0.55 7.57 -0.05
CA PHE A 72 -1.31 6.37 0.31
C PHE A 72 -0.56 5.52 1.35
N TYR A 73 0.75 5.30 1.15
CA TYR A 73 1.60 4.58 2.09
C TYR A 73 1.63 5.22 3.49
N GLU A 74 1.76 6.54 3.57
CA GLU A 74 1.74 7.26 4.84
C GLU A 74 0.40 7.15 5.55
N ARG A 75 -0.72 7.22 4.81
CA ARG A 75 -2.06 7.01 5.37
C ARG A 75 -2.20 5.63 5.99
N LEU A 76 -1.70 4.57 5.33
CA LEU A 76 -1.72 3.22 5.91
C LEU A 76 -0.90 3.13 7.19
N CYS A 77 0.29 3.76 7.21
CA CYS A 77 1.13 3.83 8.41
C CYS A 77 0.40 4.53 9.56
N ASN A 78 -0.24 5.67 9.27
CA ASN A 78 -1.02 6.41 10.25
C ASN A 78 -2.23 5.60 10.74
N SER A 79 -2.96 4.92 9.86
CA SER A 79 -4.08 4.05 10.26
C SER A 79 -3.66 2.92 11.19
N ILE A 80 -2.49 2.31 10.97
CA ILE A 80 -1.95 1.29 11.88
C ILE A 80 -1.57 1.91 13.22
N LEU A 81 -1.00 3.11 13.22
CA LEU A 81 -0.62 3.83 14.43
C LEU A 81 -1.85 4.20 15.25
N ASP A 82 -2.87 4.80 14.62
CA ASP A 82 -4.14 5.15 15.23
C ASP A 82 -4.82 3.94 15.86
N TYR A 83 -4.85 2.82 15.14
CA TYR A 83 -5.41 1.56 15.65
C TYR A 83 -4.70 1.09 16.93
N LYS A 84 -3.37 1.23 17.00
CA LYS A 84 -2.59 0.88 18.21
C LYS A 84 -2.92 1.79 19.39
N TYR A 85 -3.27 3.05 19.15
CA TYR A 85 -3.71 3.98 20.18
C TYR A 85 -5.20 3.84 20.56
N GLY A 86 -5.90 2.86 19.98
CA GLY A 86 -7.29 2.57 20.32
C GLY A 86 -8.33 3.27 19.43
N ASN A 87 -7.89 4.07 18.46
CA ASN A 87 -8.77 4.68 17.48
C ASN A 87 -9.19 3.63 16.45
N ARG A 88 -10.45 3.23 16.53
CA ARG A 88 -11.05 2.17 15.72
C ARG A 88 -12.06 2.80 14.78
N PRO A 89 -11.90 2.66 13.45
CA PRO A 89 -12.76 3.33 12.48
C PRO A 89 -14.18 2.73 12.37
N PHE A 90 -14.43 1.58 13.00
CA PHE A 90 -15.72 0.92 13.10
C PHE A 90 -16.16 0.71 14.55
#